data_AF-A0A2N0NTS0-F1
#
_entry.id   AF-A0A2N0NTS0-F1
#
_cell.length_a   1.000
_cell.length_b   1.000
_cell.length_c   1.000
_cell.angle_alpha   90.00
_cell.angle_beta   90.00
_cell.angle_gamma   90.00
#
_symmetry.space_group_name_H-M   'P 1'
#
loop_
_entity.id
_entity.type
_entity.pdbx_description
1 polymer ?
#
loop_
_entity_poly.entity_id
_entity_poly.type
_entity_poly.pdbx_seq_one_letter_code
_entity_poly.pdbx_strand_id
1 'polypeptide(L)'
;MTDNTKLKPGLRYSSQFGCIIGSVLNNSETKITDYDQIPQIVNKIKNENAIANNVRTYILQVPLPKFPPVVIALIPNNGSDRAVAIADLH
;
A
#
# COMPACT_ATOMS: atom_id res chain seq x y z
N MET A 1 -24.35 -13.15 7.33
CA MET A 1 -22.99 -13.44 7.81
C MET A 1 -22.03 -12.69 6.90
N THR A 2 -21.37 -11.64 7.40
CA THR A 2 -20.48 -10.80 6.58
C THR A 2 -19.11 -11.47 6.52
N ASP A 3 -18.55 -11.58 5.32
CA ASP A 3 -17.23 -12.16 5.11
C ASP A 3 -16.14 -11.25 5.70
N ASN A 4 -15.58 -11.67 6.84
CA ASN A 4 -14.54 -10.94 7.58
C ASN A 4 -13.13 -11.14 6.99
N THR A 5 -12.95 -11.91 5.91
CA THR A 5 -11.66 -11.93 5.19
C THR A 5 -11.42 -10.66 4.38
N LYS A 6 -12.46 -9.87 4.12
CA LYS A 6 -12.34 -8.59 3.42
C LYS A 6 -11.88 -7.51 4.39
N LEU A 7 -10.60 -7.17 4.30
CA LEU A 7 -10.06 -5.98 4.97
C LEU A 7 -10.80 -4.74 4.46
N LYS A 8 -11.15 -3.83 5.37
CA LYS A 8 -11.74 -2.54 4.98
C LYS A 8 -10.69 -1.73 4.21
N PRO A 9 -11.07 -1.10 3.08
CA PRO A 9 -10.21 -0.13 2.42
C PRO A 9 -9.80 0.96 3.41
N GLY A 10 -8.53 1.32 3.39
CA GLY A 10 -7.99 2.27 4.36
C GLY A 10 -6.71 2.93 3.85
N LEU A 11 -6.62 4.23 4.11
CA LEU A 11 -5.42 5.02 3.88
C LEU A 11 -4.69 5.18 5.21
N ARG A 12 -3.37 4.98 5.20
CA ARG A 12 -2.53 5.22 6.38
C ARG A 12 -1.28 5.97 5.98
N TYR A 13 -0.82 6.88 6.82
CA TYR A 13 0.52 7.40 6.69
C TYR A 13 1.52 6.34 7.21
N SER A 14 2.58 6.07 6.45
CA SER A 14 3.70 5.28 6.91
C SER A 14 4.94 6.17 7.05
N SER A 15 5.44 6.32 8.27
CA SER A 15 6.71 7.00 8.51
C SER A 15 7.92 6.25 7.93
N GLN A 16 7.82 4.91 7.80
CA GLN A 16 8.87 4.09 7.20
C GLN A 16 9.05 4.38 5.71
N PHE A 17 7.96 4.64 4.98
CA PHE A 17 7.99 4.97 3.56
C PHE A 17 7.87 6.46 3.27
N GLY A 18 7.53 7.26 4.28
CA GLY A 18 7.28 8.70 4.13
C GLY A 18 6.14 9.01 3.17
N CYS A 19 5.10 8.15 3.10
CA CYS A 19 4.00 8.31 2.15
C CYS A 19 2.67 7.79 2.70
N ILE A 20 1.57 8.14 2.03
CA ILE A 20 0.26 7.53 2.26
C ILE A 20 0.19 6.17 1.56
N ILE A 21 0.13 5.11 2.35
CA ILE A 21 -0.09 3.73 1.89
C ILE A 21 -1.59 3.43 1.77
N GLY A 22 -1.94 2.50 0.87
CA GLY A 22 -3.33 2.14 0.57
C GLY A 22 -3.95 2.91 -0.59
N SER A 23 -3.15 3.66 -1.36
CA SER A 23 -3.54 4.33 -2.60
C SER A 23 -2.91 3.66 -3.81
N VAL A 24 -3.57 3.69 -4.97
CA VAL A 24 -3.00 3.27 -6.26
C VAL A 24 -2.25 4.39 -6.99
N LEU A 25 -2.21 5.60 -6.43
CA LEU A 25 -1.41 6.70 -6.98
C LEU A 25 0.08 6.41 -6.89
N ASN A 26 0.86 7.08 -7.73
CA ASN A 26 2.31 6.91 -7.74
C ASN A 26 2.93 7.35 -6.42
N ASN A 27 4.09 6.78 -6.09
CA ASN A 27 4.81 7.12 -4.85
C ASN A 27 5.13 8.63 -4.76
N SER A 28 5.40 9.31 -5.88
CA SER A 28 5.63 10.76 -5.91
C SER A 28 4.40 11.57 -5.48
N GLU A 29 3.20 11.05 -5.71
CA GLU A 29 1.93 11.72 -5.44
C GLU A 29 1.42 11.47 -4.02
N THR A 30 1.87 10.39 -3.39
CA THR A 30 1.50 10.01 -2.03
C THR A 30 2.59 10.35 -1.01
N LYS A 31 3.76 10.80 -1.47
CA LYS A 31 4.90 11.18 -0.63
C LYS A 31 4.56 12.39 0.24
N ILE A 32 4.96 12.31 1.50
CA ILE A 32 4.77 13.32 2.53
C ILE A 32 6.14 13.90 2.87
N THR A 33 6.32 15.19 2.60
CA THR A 33 7.50 15.93 3.08
C THR A 33 7.19 16.69 4.37
N ASP A 34 5.93 17.09 4.55
CA ASP A 34 5.42 17.82 5.71
C ASP A 34 4.10 17.18 6.16
N TYR A 35 3.93 16.99 7.47
CA TYR A 35 2.73 16.40 8.05
C TYR A 35 1.46 17.18 7.72
N ASP A 36 1.56 18.49 7.50
CA ASP A 36 0.43 19.34 7.12
C ASP A 36 -0.14 18.99 5.74
N GLN A 37 0.61 18.25 4.91
CA GLN A 37 0.17 17.76 3.60
C GLN A 37 -0.71 16.51 3.68
N ILE A 38 -0.72 15.79 4.82
CA ILE A 38 -1.47 14.53 4.95
C ILE A 38 -2.96 14.71 4.62
N PRO A 39 -3.69 15.69 5.18
CA PRO A 39 -5.09 15.89 4.84
C PRO A 39 -5.30 16.20 3.35
N GLN A 40 -4.40 16.98 2.74
CA GLN A 40 -4.49 17.38 1.34
C GLN A 40 -4.35 16.16 0.41
N ILE A 41 -3.33 15.33 0.66
CA ILE A 41 -3.07 14.12 -0.14
C ILE A 41 -4.16 13.07 0.10
N VAL A 42 -4.64 12.89 1.33
CA VAL A 42 -5.78 12.00 1.62
C VAL A 42 -7.02 12.45 0.87
N ASN A 43 -7.30 13.75 0.82
CA ASN A 43 -8.43 14.28 0.06
C ASN A 43 -8.24 14.12 -1.44
N LYS A 44 -7.03 14.33 -1.98
CA LYS A 44 -6.70 14.04 -3.38
C LYS A 44 -7.04 12.58 -3.73
N ILE A 45 -6.54 11.63 -2.95
CA ILE A 45 -6.78 10.19 -3.16
C ILE A 45 -8.28 9.86 -3.17
N LYS A 46 -9.05 10.46 -2.24
CA LYS A 46 -10.51 10.28 -2.18
C LYS A 46 -11.21 10.86 -3.40
N ASN A 47 -10.84 12.08 -3.83
CA ASN A 47 -11.44 12.76 -4.97
C ASN A 47 -11.19 11.99 -6.28
N GLU A 48 -10.03 11.35 -6.40
CA GLU A 48 -9.65 10.55 -7.57
C GLU A 48 -10.16 9.10 -7.50
N ASN A 49 -10.88 8.71 -6.44
CA ASN A 49 -11.29 7.32 -6.16
C ASN A 49 -10.10 6.33 -6.23
N ALA A 50 -8.92 6.78 -5.82
CA ALA A 50 -7.66 6.04 -5.95
C ALA A 50 -7.33 5.18 -4.72
N ILE A 51 -8.33 4.79 -3.93
CA ILE A 51 -8.12 3.88 -2.79
C ILE A 51 -7.87 2.47 -3.34
N ALA A 52 -6.79 1.84 -2.89
CA ALA A 52 -6.47 0.48 -3.26
C ALA A 52 -7.49 -0.50 -2.69
N ASN A 53 -7.91 -1.46 -3.51
CA ASN A 53 -8.73 -2.58 -3.06
C ASN A 53 -7.89 -3.58 -2.28
N ASN A 54 -6.66 -3.83 -2.76
CA ASN A 54 -5.69 -4.71 -2.12
C ASN A 54 -4.29 -4.09 -2.19
N VAL A 55 -3.47 -4.34 -1.16
CA VAL A 55 -2.05 -3.98 -1.14
C VAL A 55 -1.25 -5.24 -0.90
N ARG A 56 -0.41 -5.63 -1.86
CA ARG A 56 0.52 -6.76 -1.69
C ARG A 56 1.80 -6.26 -1.06
N THR A 57 2.26 -6.96 -0.03
CA THR A 57 3.48 -6.63 0.71
C THR A 57 4.52 -7.69 0.43
N TYR A 58 5.65 -7.29 -0.14
CA TYR A 58 6.81 -8.17 -0.33
C TYR A 58 7.74 -8.02 0.86
N ILE A 59 7.99 -9.15 1.52
CA ILE A 59 8.79 -9.21 2.74
C ILE A 59 10.03 -10.05 2.45
N LEU A 60 11.20 -9.45 2.66
CA LEU A 60 12.47 -10.16 2.65
C LEU A 60 12.71 -10.75 4.04
N GLN A 61 12.74 -12.07 4.12
CA GLN A 61 13.14 -12.80 5.31
C GLN A 61 14.57 -13.32 5.13
N VAL A 62 15.51 -12.73 5.86
CA VAL A 62 16.90 -13.20 5.88
C VAL A 62 17.01 -14.35 6.88
N PRO A 63 17.57 -15.52 6.51
CA PRO A 63 17.68 -16.68 7.40
C PRO A 63 18.85 -16.52 8.40
N LEU A 64 18.90 -15.37 9.06
CA LEU A 64 19.86 -15.09 10.12
C LEU A 64 19.13 -15.06 11.48
N PRO A 65 19.72 -15.63 12.54
CA PRO A 65 19.13 -15.56 13.87
C PRO A 65 18.84 -14.11 14.26
N LYS A 66 17.61 -13.84 14.70
CA LYS A 66 17.15 -12.52 15.19
C LYS A 66 17.12 -11.40 14.15
N PHE A 67 17.25 -11.68 12.85
CA PHE A 67 17.03 -10.66 11.83
C PHE A 67 15.53 -10.52 11.55
N PRO A 68 14.90 -9.36 11.84
CA PRO A 68 13.49 -9.18 11.60
C PRO A 68 13.19 -9.14 10.08
N PRO A 69 12.01 -9.60 9.64
CA PRO A 69 11.63 -9.46 8.24
C PRO A 69 11.57 -7.99 7.82
N VAL A 70 12.00 -7.69 6.59
CA VAL A 70 12.03 -6.32 6.05
C VAL A 70 11.04 -6.21 4.90
N VAL A 71 10.16 -5.21 4.94
CA VAL A 71 9.28 -4.90 3.80
C VAL A 71 10.13 -4.25 2.70
N ILE A 72 10.16 -4.85 1.52
CA ILE A 72 10.96 -4.37 0.37
C ILE A 72 10.10 -3.69 -0.69
N ALA A 73 8.82 -4.04 -0.80
CA ALA A 73 7.89 -3.41 -1.73
C ALA A 73 6.44 -3.49 -1.23
N LEU A 74 5.67 -2.46 -1.58
CA LEU A 74 4.22 -2.42 -1.44
C LEU A 74 3.62 -2.17 -2.82
N ILE A 75 2.82 -3.11 -3.32
CA ILE A 75 2.17 -3.01 -4.63
C ILE A 75 0.67 -2.87 -4.41
N PRO A 76 0.12 -1.64 -4.51
CA PRO A 76 -1.32 -1.40 -4.43
C PRO A 76 -2.00 -1.77 -5.75
N ASN A 77 -3.22 -2.28 -5.67
CA ASN A 77 -4.05 -2.62 -6.83
C ASN A 77 -5.50 -2.19 -6.59
N ASN A 78 -6.15 -1.71 -7.65
CA ASN A 78 -7.59 -1.39 -7.71
C ASN A 78 -8.46 -2.61 -8.06
N GLY A 79 -7.94 -3.84 -7.96
CA GLY A 79 -8.63 -5.08 -8.30
C GLY A 79 -8.57 -5.45 -9.78
N SER A 80 -7.76 -4.76 -10.59
CA SER A 80 -7.61 -5.05 -12.02
C SER A 80 -6.56 -6.12 -12.34
N ASP A 81 -5.55 -6.32 -11.47
CA ASP A 81 -4.56 -7.39 -11.72
C ASP A 81 -5.21 -8.76 -11.85
N ARG A 82 -4.86 -9.47 -12.92
CA ARG A 82 -5.25 -10.86 -13.16
C ARG A 82 -4.28 -11.79 -12.45
N ALA A 83 -4.76 -12.94 -11.98
CA ALA A 83 -3.93 -13.96 -11.31
C ALA A 83 -2.62 -14.30 -12.06
N VAL A 84 -2.65 -14.31 -13.40
CA VAL A 84 -1.47 -14.54 -14.24
C VAL A 84 -0.42 -13.45 -14.06
N ALA A 85 -0.80 -12.18 -14.13
CA ALA A 85 0.12 -11.06 -13.91
C ALA A 85 0.70 -11.05 -12.49
N ILE A 86 -0.04 -11.58 -11.51
CA ILE A 86 0.44 -11.79 -10.13
C ILE A 86 1.48 -12.92 -10.09
N ALA A 87 1.25 -14.01 -10.82
CA ALA A 87 2.14 -15.14 -10.88
C ALA A 87 3.47 -14.79 -11.58
N ASP A 88 3.43 -13.99 -12.64
CA ASP A 88 4.62 -13.55 -13.39
C ASP A 88 5.57 -12.66 -12.58
N LEU A 89 5.12 -12.12 -11.44
CA LEU A 89 5.93 -11.35 -10.49
C LEU A 89 6.66 -12.21 -9.44
N HIS A 90 6.45 -13.53 -9.44
CA HIS A 90 7.06 -14.51 -8.52
C HIS A 90 8.04 -15.43 -9.24
#